data_AF-A0A7J5J989-F1
#
_entry.id   AF-A0A7J5J989-F1
#
_cell.length_a   1.000
_cell.length_b   1.000
_cell.length_c   1.000
_cell.angle_alpha   90.00
_cell.angle_beta   90.00
_cell.angle_gamma   90.00
#
_symmetry.space_group_name_H-M   'P 1'
#
loop_
_entity.id
_entity.type
_entity.pdbx_description
1 polymer ?
#
loop_
_entity_poly.entity_id
_entity_poly.type
_entity_poly.pdbx_seq_one_letter_code
_entity_poly.pdbx_strand_id
1 'polypeptide(L)' 'MKKVVENSFAVTGFVGKDAEIRQFTTASVARFPLAVSRKEQNGEEYVSSFIYVEAWRKNDSTSFELLKKGKNITV' A
#
# COMPACT_ATOMS: atom_id res chain seq x y z
N MET A 1 -25.40 1.11 -21.70
CA MET A 1 -25.01 1.38 -20.29
C MET A 1 -23.68 0.70 -20.02
N LYS A 2 -22.69 1.43 -19.51
CA LYS A 2 -21.39 0.84 -19.11
C LYS A 2 -21.61 0.17 -17.75
N LYS A 3 -21.36 -1.14 -17.65
CA LYS A 3 -21.38 -1.83 -16.35
C LYS A 3 -20.21 -1.29 -15.53
N VAL A 4 -20.51 -0.49 -14.51
CA VAL A 4 -19.51 -0.05 -13.54
C VAL A 4 -19.28 -1.22 -12.59
N VAL A 5 -18.07 -1.79 -12.63
CA VAL A 5 -17.64 -2.80 -11.66
C VAL A 5 -16.81 -2.07 -10.62
N GLU A 6 -17.28 -2.06 -9.39
CA GLU A 6 -16.52 -1.54 -8.26
C GLU A 6 -15.67 -2.68 -7.67
N ASN A 7 -14.40 -2.40 -7.44
CA ASN A 7 -13.50 -3.28 -6.71
C ASN A 7 -12.78 -2.44 -5.66
N SER A 8 -13.24 -2.56 -4.42
CA SER A 8 -12.75 -1.83 -3.27
C SER A 8 -12.43 -2.83 -2.17
N PHE A 9 -11.27 -2.66 -1.55
CA PHE A 9 -10.79 -3.49 -0.45
C PHE A 9 -9.86 -2.66 0.43
N ALA A 10 -9.72 -3.06 1.69
CA ALA A 10 -8.75 -2.49 2.62
C ALA A 10 -7.70 -3.54 2.95
N VAL A 11 -6.42 -3.16 2.87
CA VAL A 11 -5.31 -4.07 3.22
C VAL A 11 -4.50 -3.47 4.34
N THR A 12 -4.33 -4.25 5.42
CA THR A 12 -3.42 -3.89 6.51
C THR A 12 -2.15 -4.72 6.44
N GLY A 13 -1.00 -4.06 6.61
CA GLY A 13 0.29 -4.74 6.56
C GLY A 13 1.44 -3.80 6.88
N PHE A 14 2.66 -4.33 6.76
CA PHE A 14 3.88 -3.57 7.05
C PHE A 14 4.54 -3.09 5.76
N VAL A 15 4.96 -1.84 5.71
CA VAL A 15 5.76 -1.32 4.60
C VAL A 15 7.07 -2.13 4.49
N GLY A 16 7.27 -2.85 3.39
CA GLY A 16 8.42 -3.74 3.20
C GLY A 16 9.73 -3.02 2.86
N LYS A 17 9.62 -1.82 2.29
CA LYS A 17 10.73 -0.90 1.97
C LYS A 17 10.21 0.53 2.04
N ASP A 18 11.06 1.47 2.46
CA ASP A 18 10.79 2.91 2.33
C ASP A 18 10.21 3.24 0.96
N ALA A 19 9.17 4.09 0.96
CA ALA A 19 8.52 4.45 -0.29
C ALA A 19 9.47 5.23 -1.21
N GLU A 20 9.45 4.84 -2.48
CA GLU A 20 10.03 5.61 -3.56
C GLU A 20 9.05 6.70 -3.96
N ILE A 21 9.45 7.96 -3.77
CA ILE A 21 8.61 9.12 -4.08
C ILE A 21 9.07 9.72 -5.40
N ARG A 22 8.14 9.86 -6.35
CA ARG A 22 8.36 10.63 -7.58
C ARG A 22 7.40 11.80 -7.63
N GLN A 23 7.95 12.99 -7.78
CA GLN A 23 7.20 14.23 -7.90
C GLN A 23 7.02 14.60 -9.37
N PHE A 24 5.83 15.07 -9.71
CA PHE A 24 5.46 15.67 -10.99
C PHE A 24 4.95 17.09 -10.77
N THR A 25 4.65 17.81 -11.85
CA THR A 25 4.21 19.21 -11.80
C THR A 25 2.99 19.42 -10.89
N THR A 26 2.02 18.52 -10.91
CA THR A 26 0.74 18.68 -10.20
C THR A 26 0.43 17.59 -9.17
N ALA A 27 1.21 16.52 -9.15
CA ALA A 27 0.98 15.36 -8.31
C ALA A 27 2.29 14.67 -7.94
N SER A 28 2.23 13.85 -6.91
CA SER A 28 3.31 12.98 -6.47
C SER A 28 2.78 11.55 -6.35
N VAL A 29 3.66 10.59 -6.60
CA VAL A 29 3.38 9.16 -6.44
C VAL A 29 4.35 8.54 -5.45
N ALA A 30 3.81 7.74 -4.52
CA ALA A 30 4.59 6.88 -3.63
C ALA A 30 4.43 5.42 -4.04
N ARG A 31 5.56 4.71 -4.18
CA ARG A 31 5.59 3.27 -4.49
C ARG A 31 6.31 2.52 -3.39
N PHE A 32 5.66 1.49 -2.86
CA PHE A 32 6.24 0.64 -1.83
C PHE A 32 5.59 -0.75 -1.84
N PRO A 33 6.34 -1.80 -1.48
CA PRO A 33 5.74 -3.10 -1.19
C PRO A 33 5.11 -3.07 0.20
N LEU A 34 3.93 -3.67 0.35
CA LEU A 34 3.24 -3.92 1.61
C LEU A 34 3.32 -5.42 1.93
N ALA A 35 4.04 -5.77 2.97
CA ALA A 35 4.10 -7.12 3.50
C ALA A 35 2.78 -7.43 4.21
N VAL A 36 2.09 -8.46 3.74
CA VAL A 36 0.87 -8.99 4.35
C VAL A 36 1.12 -10.41 4.78
N SER A 37 0.56 -10.79 5.92
CA SER A 37 0.55 -12.17 6.37
C SER A 37 -0.78 -12.49 7.03
N ARG A 38 -1.17 -13.76 6.93
CA ARG A 38 -2.30 -14.31 7.67
C ARG A 38 -1.94 -15.70 8.16
N LYS A 39 -2.65 -16.13 9.20
CA LYS A 39 -2.59 -17.50 9.65
C LYS A 39 -3.30 -18.41 8.64
N GLU A 40 -2.68 -19.55 8.35
CA GLU A 40 -3.29 -20.66 7.61
C GLU A 40 -4.51 -21.20 8.38
N GLN A 41 -5.42 -21.86 7.65
CA GLN A 41 -6.66 -22.37 8.25
C GLN A 41 -6.38 -23.47 9.27
N ASN A 42 -5.27 -24.20 9.11
CA ASN A 42 -4.78 -25.22 10.05
C ASN A 42 -4.19 -24.63 11.35
N GLY A 43 -3.92 -23.33 11.39
CA GLY A 43 -3.46 -22.66 12.61
C GLY A 43 -2.00 -22.92 13.02
N GLU A 44 -1.19 -23.58 12.20
CA GLU A 44 0.24 -23.83 12.53
C GLU A 44 1.17 -22.97 11.68
N GLU A 45 0.76 -22.65 10.45
CA GLU A 45 1.60 -21.93 9.49
C GLU A 45 1.09 -20.51 9.24
N TYR A 46 1.99 -19.63 8.82
CA TYR A 46 1.66 -18.31 8.30
C TYR A 46 1.99 -18.28 6.81
N VAL A 47 1.04 -17.78 6.02
CA VAL A 47 1.30 -17.44 4.63
C VAL A 47 1.46 -15.95 4.50
N SER A 48 2.46 -15.54 3.73
CA SER A 48 2.81 -14.15 3.51
C SER A 48 2.97 -13.83 2.04
N SER A 49 2.71 -12.57 1.69
CA SER A 49 2.96 -12.05 0.35
C SER A 49 3.36 -10.58 0.42
N PHE A 50 3.81 -10.04 -0.70
CA PHE A 50 3.98 -8.61 -0.90
C PHE A 50 2.94 -8.09 -1.89
N ILE A 51 2.24 -7.04 -1.50
CA ILE A 51 1.36 -6.27 -2.38
C ILE A 51 2.10 -4.99 -2.77
N TYR A 52 2.30 -4.76 -4.06
CA TYR A 52 2.91 -3.52 -4.54
C TYR A 52 1.86 -2.42 -4.60
N VAL A 53 2.04 -1.38 -3.78
CA VAL A 53 1.11 -0.26 -3.67
C VAL A 53 1.66 0.93 -4.44
N GLU A 54 0.78 1.58 -5.21
CA GLU A 54 1.02 2.88 -5.84
C GLU A 54 -0.04 3.87 -5.33
N ALA A 55 0.39 4.90 -4.59
CA ALA A 55 -0.48 5.92 -4.03
C ALA A 55 -0.23 7.27 -4.69
N TRP A 56 -1.27 7.85 -5.31
CA TRP A 56 -1.21 9.16 -5.96
C TRP A 56 -1.82 10.24 -5.09
N ARG A 57 -1.16 11.39 -5.03
CA ARG A 57 -1.62 12.56 -4.26
C ARG A 57 -1.33 13.85 -5.02
N LYS A 58 -2.18 14.87 -4.84
CA LYS A 58 -1.87 16.23 -5.27
C LYS A 58 -0.76 16.81 -4.39
N ASN A 59 0.07 17.68 -4.96
CA ASN A 59 1.28 18.20 -4.29
C ASN A 59 1.00 19.08 -3.06
N ASP A 60 -0.25 19.47 -2.83
CA ASP A 60 -0.71 20.29 -1.69
C ASP A 60 -1.15 19.45 -0.47
N SER A 61 -1.07 18.13 -0.54
CA SER A 61 -1.51 17.22 0.54
C SER A 61 -0.36 16.67 1.39
N THR A 62 -0.67 16.22 2.61
CA THR A 62 0.29 15.74 3.62
C THR A 62 1.29 14.72 3.08
N SER A 63 2.55 14.91 3.48
CA SER A 63 3.75 14.24 2.95
C SER A 63 3.74 12.70 3.09
N PHE A 64 4.33 12.02 2.10
CA PHE A 64 4.62 10.58 2.09
C PHE A 64 5.71 10.16 3.09
N GLU A 65 6.19 11.08 3.92
CA GLU A 65 7.23 10.87 4.95
C GLU A 65 6.94 9.70 5.91
N LEU A 66 5.66 9.38 6.15
CA LEU A 66 5.26 8.30 7.06
C LEU A 66 5.38 6.89 6.43
N LEU A 67 5.59 6.79 5.12
CA LEU A 67 5.71 5.52 4.39
C LEU A 67 7.14 4.96 4.50
N LYS A 68 7.49 4.56 5.72
CA LYS A 68 8.82 4.02 6.10
C LYS A 68 8.76 2.53 6.36
N LYS A 69 9.85 1.83 6.04
CA LYS A 69 9.99 0.38 6.27
C LYS A 69 9.60 0.01 7.69
N GLY A 70 8.80 -1.04 7.83
CA GLY A 70 8.31 -1.55 9.11
C GLY A 70 7.13 -0.78 9.70
N LYS A 71 6.64 0.29 9.05
CA LYS A 71 5.40 0.95 9.49
C LYS A 71 4.20 0.07 9.15
N ASN A 72 3.38 -0.24 10.16
CA ASN A 72 2.08 -0.87 9.95
C ASN A 72 1.07 0.18 9.47
N ILE A 73 0.46 -0.05 8.30
CA ILE A 73 -0.50 0.84 7.68
C ILE A 73 -1.68 0.05 7.13
N THR A 74 -2.79 0.77 6.91
CA THR A 74 -3.92 0.29 6.12
C THR A 74 -4.02 1.15 4.85
N VAL A 75 -4.14 0.48 3.70
CA VAL A 75 -4.37 1.12 2.39
C VAL A 75 -5.77 0.83 1.89
#